data_AF-A0A6G6IVG9-F1
#
_entry.id   AF-A0A6G6IVG9-F1
#
_cell.length_a   1.000
_cell.length_b   1.000
_cell.length_c   1.000
_cell.angle_alpha   90.00
_cell.angle_beta   90.00
_cell.angle_gamma   90.00
#
_symmetry.space_group_name_H-M   'P 1'
#
loop_
_entity.id
_entity.type
_entity.pdbx_description
1 polymer ?
#
loop_
_entity_poly.entity_id
_entity_poly.type
_entity_poly.pdbx_seq_one_letter_code
_entity_poly.pdbx_strand_id
1 'polypeptide(L)'
;MSWYASSWQHMLAVRTEAVAAGKDAADTAKAIDDSYPYSERSGWAYKAWLDARRSFFRQHNLPMRRAKKPEPDLLKEGDGQT
;
A
#
# COMPACT_ATOMS: atom_id res chain seq x y z
N MET A 1 10.79 19.17 -6.93
CA MET A 1 10.91 17.77 -6.46
C MET A 1 10.05 16.88 -7.35
N SER A 2 10.43 15.61 -7.55
CA SER A 2 9.61 14.64 -8.29
C SER A 2 8.49 14.05 -7.41
N TRP A 3 7.46 13.49 -8.03
CA TRP A 3 6.39 12.75 -7.33
C TRP A 3 6.93 11.64 -6.41
N TYR A 4 7.99 10.96 -6.84
CA TYR A 4 8.69 9.96 -6.03
C TYR A 4 9.29 10.58 -4.77
N ALA A 5 10.05 11.68 -4.90
CA ALA A 5 10.69 12.34 -3.76
C ALA A 5 9.66 12.87 -2.75
N SER A 6 8.57 13.47 -3.25
CA SER A 6 7.47 13.93 -2.40
C SER A 6 6.74 12.78 -1.70
N SER A 7 6.50 11.67 -2.40
CA SER A 7 5.93 10.45 -1.81
C SER A 7 6.83 9.90 -0.71
N TRP A 8 8.14 9.83 -0.98
CA TRP A 8 9.14 9.35 -0.02
C TRP A 8 9.17 10.19 1.26
N GLN A 9 9.23 11.52 1.12
CA GLN A 9 9.22 12.44 2.26
C GLN A 9 7.94 12.29 3.09
N HIS A 10 6.80 12.15 2.43
CA HIS A 10 5.54 11.92 3.12
C HIS A 10 5.54 10.60 3.91
N MET A 11 5.99 9.48 3.31
CA MET A 11 6.12 8.20 4.00
C MET A 11 7.06 8.27 5.21
N LEU A 12 8.15 9.03 5.09
CA LEU A 12 9.10 9.23 6.18
C LEU A 12 8.46 9.99 7.36
N ALA A 13 7.68 11.04 7.08
CA ALA A 13 6.94 11.79 8.10
C ALA A 13 5.96 10.88 8.85
N VAL A 14 5.12 10.15 8.11
CA VAL A 14 4.11 9.24 8.69
C VAL A 14 4.75 8.11 9.49
N ARG A 15 5.85 7.53 9.01
CA ARG A 15 6.61 6.53 9.77
C ARG A 15 7.14 7.12 11.07
N THR A 16 7.68 8.34 11.03
CA THR A 16 8.24 9.01 12.22
C THR A 16 7.17 9.21 13.28
N GLU A 17 5.99 9.68 12.88
CA GLU A 17 4.83 9.83 13.76
C GLU A 17 4.33 8.47 14.29
N ALA A 18 4.24 7.44 13.44
CA ALA A 18 3.81 6.11 13.84
C ALA A 18 4.75 5.47 14.87
N VAL A 19 6.06 5.58 14.65
CA VAL A 19 7.09 5.09 15.58
C VAL A 19 7.06 5.88 16.89
N ALA A 20 6.89 7.21 16.84
CA ALA A 20 6.75 8.03 18.05
C ALA A 20 5.49 7.67 18.86
N ALA A 21 4.42 7.23 18.17
CA ALA A 21 3.20 6.73 18.79
C ALA A 21 3.31 5.25 19.26
N GLY A 22 4.47 4.61 19.12
CA GLY A 22 4.70 3.23 19.55
C GLY A 22 4.00 2.17 18.68
N LYS A 23 3.60 2.51 17.45
CA LYS A 23 2.96 1.55 16.53
C LYS A 23 3.96 0.49 16.06
N ASP A 24 3.49 -0.74 15.90
CA ASP A 24 4.29 -1.81 15.31
C ASP A 24 4.42 -1.64 13.78
N ALA A 25 5.20 -2.53 13.15
CA ALA A 25 5.49 -2.46 11.72
C ALA A 25 4.24 -2.61 10.83
N ALA A 26 3.27 -3.45 11.21
CA ALA A 26 2.04 -3.64 10.45
C ALA A 26 1.13 -2.41 10.52
N ASP A 27 0.98 -1.83 11.72
CA ASP A 27 0.22 -0.60 11.90
C ASP A 27 0.90 0.62 11.26
N THR A 28 2.22 0.67 11.27
CA THR A 28 3.00 1.69 10.54
C THR A 28 2.80 1.55 9.03
N ALA A 29 2.88 0.35 8.48
CA ALA A 29 2.63 0.10 7.07
C ALA A 29 1.21 0.50 6.66
N LYS A 30 0.21 0.16 7.50
CA LYS A 30 -1.18 0.58 7.30
C LYS A 30 -1.33 2.10 7.34
N ALA A 31 -0.70 2.78 8.30
CA ALA A 31 -0.76 4.23 8.40
C ALA A 31 -0.21 4.91 7.14
N ILE A 32 0.89 4.41 6.58
CA ILE A 32 1.45 4.92 5.32
C ILE A 32 0.48 4.69 4.15
N ASP A 33 -0.12 3.52 4.04
CA ASP A 33 -1.09 3.22 2.97
C ASP A 33 -2.33 4.11 3.02
N ASP A 34 -2.82 4.37 4.24
CA ASP A 34 -4.01 5.18 4.50
C ASP A 34 -3.74 6.68 4.33
N SER A 35 -2.48 7.14 4.47
CA SER A 35 -2.11 8.55 4.40
C SER A 35 -1.86 9.09 2.99
N TYR A 36 -2.15 8.30 1.94
CA TYR A 36 -1.91 8.68 0.55
C TYR A 36 -2.30 10.15 0.25
N PRO A 37 -1.35 11.02 -0.12
CA PRO A 37 -1.53 12.47 -0.05
C PRO A 37 -2.20 13.10 -1.28
N TYR A 38 -2.53 12.30 -2.30
CA TYR A 38 -3.08 12.80 -3.56
C TYR A 38 -4.58 12.48 -3.67
N SER A 39 -5.31 13.31 -4.41
CA SER A 39 -6.78 13.22 -4.52
C SER A 39 -7.24 11.91 -5.15
N GLU A 40 -6.52 11.40 -6.15
CA GLU A 40 -6.89 10.21 -6.89
C GLU A 40 -5.78 9.15 -6.90
N ARG A 41 -6.19 7.88 -6.85
CA ARG A 41 -5.30 6.72 -7.03
C ARG A 41 -5.16 6.39 -8.52
N SER A 42 -4.80 7.39 -9.32
CA SER A 42 -4.70 7.34 -10.77
C SER A 42 -3.45 8.11 -11.26
N GLY A 43 -3.05 7.87 -12.51
CA GLY A 43 -2.02 8.66 -13.18
C GLY A 43 -0.58 8.50 -12.62
N TRP A 44 0.25 9.51 -12.90
CA TRP A 44 1.69 9.48 -12.60
C TRP A 44 2.01 9.60 -11.12
N ALA A 45 1.25 10.40 -10.37
CA ALA A 45 1.43 10.55 -8.93
C ALA A 45 1.23 9.22 -8.20
N TYR A 46 0.17 8.48 -8.58
CA TYR A 46 -0.10 7.16 -8.01
C TYR A 46 0.98 6.14 -8.36
N LYS A 47 1.45 6.10 -9.62
CA LYS A 47 2.54 5.21 -10.03
C LYS A 47 3.83 5.50 -9.26
N ALA A 48 4.20 6.77 -9.12
CA ALA A 48 5.38 7.18 -8.37
C ALA A 48 5.26 6.86 -6.88
N TRP A 49 4.07 7.02 -6.29
CA TRP A 49 3.79 6.59 -4.93
C TRP A 49 3.98 5.08 -4.74
N LEU A 50 3.43 4.24 -5.63
CA LEU A 50 3.59 2.79 -5.55
C LEU A 50 5.05 2.34 -5.66
N ASP A 51 5.83 3.02 -6.49
CA ASP A 51 7.27 2.75 -6.65
C ASP A 51 8.06 3.15 -5.40
N ALA A 52 7.86 4.39 -4.91
CA ALA A 52 8.45 4.86 -3.66
C ALA A 52 8.08 3.96 -2.48
N ARG A 53 6.80 3.57 -2.37
CA ARG A 53 6.27 2.69 -1.32
C ARG A 53 6.99 1.35 -1.31
N ARG A 54 7.17 0.72 -2.47
CA ARG A 54 7.84 -0.58 -2.57
C ARG A 54 9.28 -0.51 -2.06
N SER A 55 10.02 0.52 -2.47
CA SER A 55 11.40 0.75 -2.05
C SER A 55 11.48 1.11 -0.55
N PHE A 56 10.59 1.98 -0.08
CA PHE A 56 10.52 2.41 1.31
C PHE A 56 10.21 1.24 2.26
N PHE A 57 9.22 0.41 1.92
CA PHE A 57 8.83 -0.73 2.76
C PHE A 57 9.98 -1.74 2.87
N ARG A 58 10.69 -2.00 1.76
CA ARG A 58 11.89 -2.84 1.77
C ARG A 58 12.99 -2.25 2.66
N GLN A 59 13.27 -0.96 2.54
CA GLN A 59 14.34 -0.30 3.29
C GLN A 59 14.05 -0.27 4.80
N HIS A 60 12.79 -0.12 5.19
CA HIS A 60 12.37 0.01 6.60
C HIS A 60 11.81 -1.29 7.20
N ASN A 61 11.96 -2.42 6.50
CA ASN A 61 11.47 -3.74 6.91
C ASN A 61 9.97 -3.75 7.29
N LEU A 62 9.17 -3.01 6.52
CA LEU A 62 7.72 -2.93 6.72
C LEU A 62 7.00 -4.02 5.90
N PRO A 63 5.93 -4.63 6.45
CA PRO A 63 5.17 -5.66 5.75
C PRO A 63 4.41 -5.05 4.57
N MET A 64 4.70 -5.53 3.35
CA MET A 64 3.91 -5.18 2.17
C MET A 64 2.68 -6.08 2.09
N ARG A 65 1.50 -5.53 2.33
CA ARG A 65 0.23 -6.27 2.13
C ARG A 65 0.15 -6.74 0.68
N ARG A 66 0.18 -8.05 0.48
CA ARG A 66 -0.13 -8.65 -0.82
C ARG A 66 -1.60 -8.36 -1.10
N ALA A 67 -1.92 -7.96 -2.33
CA ALA A 67 -3.31 -7.92 -2.76
C ALA A 67 -3.92 -9.30 -2.50
N LYS A 68 -5.05 -9.36 -1.78
CA LYS A 68 -5.79 -10.62 -1.63
C LYS A 68 -6.09 -11.09 -3.05
N LYS A 69 -5.57 -12.27 -3.41
CA LYS A 69 -5.94 -12.91 -4.67
C LYS A 69 -7.47 -13.07 -4.60
N PRO A 70 -8.25 -12.63 -5.61
CA PRO A 70 -9.67 -12.91 -5.63
C PRO A 70 -9.83 -14.43 -5.45
N GLU A 71 -10.76 -14.83 -4.58
CA GLU A 71 -11.02 -16.26 -4.37
C GLU A 71 -11.30 -16.88 -5.74
N PRO A 72 -10.71 -18.04 -6.06
CA PRO A 72 -10.98 -18.69 -7.33
C PRO A 72 -12.49 -18.90 -7.40
N ASP A 73 -13.10 -18.33 -8.45
CA ASP A 73 -14.51 -18.45 -8.74
C ASP A 73 -14.78 -19.95 -8.95
N LEU A 74 -15.25 -20.60 -7.89
CA LEU A 74 -15.72 -21.99 -7.91
C LEU A 74 -17.01 -21.96 -8.72
N LEU A 75 -16.88 -22.05 -10.04
CA LEU A 75 -17.96 -22.36 -10.97
C LEU A 75 -18.80 -23.48 -10.35
N LYS A 76 -20.03 -23.14 -9.94
CA LYS A 76 -21.07 -24.13 -9.70
C LYS A 76 -21.39 -24.78 -11.03
N GLU A 77 -20.70 -25.88 -11.35
CA GLU A 77 -21.23 -26.90 -12.25
C GLU A 77 -22.29 -27.70 -11.49
N GLY A 78 -23.50 -27.75 -12.06
CA GLY A 78 -24.68 -28.44 -11.52
C GLY A 78 -25.90 -27.53 -11.63
N ASP A 79 -26.89 -27.74 -12.50
CA ASP A 79 -27.27 -28.95 -13.23
C ASP A 79 -28.00 -28.53 -14.51
N GLY A 80 -27.55 -29.04 -15.65
CA GLY A 80 -28.41 -29.28 -16.80
C GLY A 80 -28.79 -30.76 -16.81
N GLN A 81 -29.99 -31.05 -17.36
CA GLN A 81 -30.57 -32.38 -17.59
C GLN A 81 -31.40 -32.87 -16.39
N THR A 82 -32.71 -33.09 -16.48
CA THR A 82 -33.59 -33.56 -17.56
C THR A 82 -34.98 -32.93 -17.48
#